data_AF-A0A1S4C253-F1
#
_entry.id   AF-A0A1S4C253-F1
#
_cell.length_a   1.000
_cell.length_b   1.000
_cell.length_c   1.000
_cell.angle_alpha   90.00
_cell.angle_beta   90.00
_cell.angle_gamma   90.00
#
_symmetry.space_group_name_H-M   'P 1'
#
loop_
_entity.id
_entity.type
_entity.pdbx_description
1 polymer ?
#
loop_
_entity_poly.entity_id
_entity_poly.type
_entity_poly.pdbx_seq_one_letter_code
_entity_poly.pdbx_strand_id
1 'polypeptide(L)'
;MADIKDEVEYWSTAVVCYVLGSNPPQIIIDGYFRRIWGGLGIDKVVQLNRRVFMVRFHSIESRNKVVEEGVQMFDRKPMIVKPSKSDMEITKEHMENIPIWVRMVGLDVKYWGRTSLTKITGLIGKPLRTDAATTKRERLTYARVLVEVKLNQEYPTSIRFENEAGKIVEQKIHYEWKPVMCEKCRNYGHELNECRKFIKEEHEKNEKKQELEMQEKIEQQNVGEGTQQGKT
;
A
#
# COMPACT_ATOMS: atom_id res chain seq x y z
N MET A 1 23.84 -9.73 27.92
CA MET A 1 23.48 -8.37 27.43
C MET A 1 24.66 -7.71 26.71
N ALA A 2 25.90 -7.90 27.14
CA ALA A 2 27.08 -7.39 26.43
C ALA A 2 27.21 -7.97 25.01
N ASP A 3 26.86 -9.25 24.83
CA ASP A 3 27.07 -9.98 23.57
C ASP A 3 26.22 -9.50 22.38
N ILE A 4 25.16 -8.72 22.64
CA ILE A 4 24.27 -8.18 21.60
C ILE A 4 24.40 -6.66 21.45
N LYS A 5 25.24 -6.01 22.27
CA LYS A 5 25.31 -4.56 22.35
C LYS A 5 25.72 -3.93 21.01
N ASP A 6 26.74 -4.51 20.37
CA ASP A 6 27.27 -4.00 19.10
C ASP A 6 26.23 -4.08 17.98
N GLU A 7 25.45 -5.17 17.92
CA GLU A 7 24.36 -5.33 16.96
C GLU A 7 23.20 -4.36 17.24
N VAL A 8 22.81 -4.19 18.51
CA VAL A 8 21.77 -3.23 18.90
C VAL A 8 22.18 -1.80 18.53
N GLU A 9 23.44 -1.44 18.76
CA GLU A 9 23.99 -0.15 18.39
C GLU A 9 24.06 0.03 16.87
N TYR A 10 24.51 -0.99 16.14
CA TYR A 10 24.57 -1.00 14.68
C TYR A 10 23.20 -0.73 14.03
N TRP A 11 22.14 -1.36 14.55
CA TRP A 11 20.77 -1.23 14.04
C TRP A 11 19.96 -0.08 14.67
N SER A 12 20.53 0.68 15.61
CA SER A 12 19.83 1.77 16.31
C SER A 12 19.37 2.92 15.39
N THR A 13 20.04 3.08 14.24
CA THR A 13 19.74 4.05 13.19
C THR A 13 18.87 3.48 12.07
N ALA A 14 18.29 2.29 12.27
CA ALA A 14 17.43 1.66 11.28
C ALA A 14 15.94 1.92 11.50
N VAL A 15 15.18 1.85 10.41
CA VAL A 15 13.71 1.81 10.39
C VAL A 15 13.24 0.56 9.69
N VAL A 16 12.06 0.09 10.08
CA VAL A 16 11.32 -0.97 9.39
C VAL A 16 10.21 -0.33 8.56
N CYS A 17 10.15 -0.71 7.28
CA CYS A 17 9.22 -0.23 6.29
C CYS A 17 8.30 -1.38 5.87
N TYR A 18 7.00 -1.18 6.06
CA TYR A 18 5.95 -2.13 5.71
C TYR A 18 5.21 -1.62 4.49
N VAL A 19 5.41 -2.25 3.34
CA VAL A 19 4.76 -1.88 2.08
C VAL A 19 3.38 -2.53 2.01
N LEU A 20 2.31 -1.73 1.98
CA LEU A 20 0.96 -2.27 1.90
C LEU A 20 0.60 -2.60 0.45
N GLY A 21 0.04 -3.80 0.25
CA GLY A 21 -0.55 -4.22 -1.02
C GLY A 21 0.35 -4.42 -2.23
N SER A 22 1.66 -4.31 -2.05
CA SER A 22 2.63 -4.74 -3.06
C SER A 22 3.78 -5.47 -2.38
N ASN A 23 4.47 -6.32 -3.14
CA ASN A 23 5.70 -6.98 -2.71
C ASN A 23 6.78 -6.68 -3.74
N PRO A 24 7.34 -5.45 -3.72
CA PRO A 24 8.29 -5.02 -4.73
C PRO A 24 9.58 -5.86 -4.67
N PRO A 25 10.23 -6.13 -5.82
CA PRO A 25 11.58 -6.69 -5.84
C PRO A 25 12.57 -5.77 -5.13
N GLN A 26 13.61 -6.35 -4.51
CA GLN A 26 14.62 -5.62 -3.73
C GLN A 26 15.24 -4.44 -4.50
N ILE A 27 15.58 -4.65 -5.78
CA ILE A 27 16.19 -3.61 -6.61
C ILE A 27 15.27 -2.39 -6.84
N ILE A 28 13.96 -2.63 -6.94
CA ILE A 28 12.97 -1.57 -7.19
C ILE A 28 12.75 -0.75 -5.93
N ILE A 29 12.63 -1.42 -4.78
CA ILE A 29 12.39 -0.73 -3.51
C ILE A 29 13.65 0.00 -3.00
N ASP A 30 14.85 -0.55 -3.23
CA ASP A 30 16.12 0.15 -2.93
C ASP A 30 16.22 1.44 -3.74
N GLY A 31 15.96 1.40 -5.06
CA GLY A 31 15.93 2.61 -5.89
C GLY A 31 14.89 3.63 -5.44
N TYR A 32 13.71 3.17 -4.99
CA TYR A 32 12.70 4.04 -4.39
C TYR A 32 13.21 4.72 -3.11
N PHE A 33 13.76 3.96 -2.16
CA PHE A 33 14.29 4.52 -0.92
C PHE A 33 15.41 5.53 -1.18
N ARG A 34 16.35 5.20 -2.06
CA ARG A 34 17.43 6.13 -2.44
C ARG A 34 16.91 7.40 -3.07
N ARG A 35 15.81 7.35 -3.82
CA ARG A 35 15.18 8.55 -4.38
C ARG A 35 14.54 9.43 -3.32
N ILE A 36 13.82 8.87 -2.34
CA ILE A 36 13.09 9.66 -1.35
C ILE A 36 13.94 10.05 -0.13
N TRP A 37 14.96 9.26 0.20
CA TRP A 37 15.78 9.42 1.40
C TRP A 37 17.29 9.44 1.12
N GLY A 38 17.73 9.46 -0.14
CA GLY A 38 19.17 9.48 -0.47
C GLY A 38 19.92 10.66 0.15
N GLY A 39 19.27 11.83 0.21
CA GLY A 39 19.82 13.02 0.88
C GLY A 39 19.90 12.92 2.41
N LEU A 40 19.35 11.85 3.01
CA LEU A 40 19.40 11.58 4.45
C LEU A 40 20.49 10.56 4.82
N GLY A 41 21.32 10.13 3.85
CA GLY A 41 22.44 9.23 4.11
C GLY A 41 22.00 7.80 4.45
N ILE A 42 21.40 7.12 3.45
CA ILE A 42 21.12 5.68 3.55
C ILE A 42 22.43 4.90 3.51
N ASP A 43 22.66 4.11 4.55
CA ASP A 43 23.77 3.17 4.65
C ASP A 43 23.42 1.82 4.00
N LYS A 44 22.24 1.27 4.34
CA LYS A 44 21.86 -0.08 3.93
C LYS A 44 20.36 -0.23 3.76
N VAL A 45 19.97 -1.01 2.76
CA VAL A 45 18.58 -1.47 2.55
C VAL A 45 18.60 -3.00 2.50
N VAL A 46 17.79 -3.64 3.33
CA VAL A 46 17.65 -5.10 3.36
C VAL A 46 16.19 -5.52 3.37
N GLN A 47 15.87 -6.63 2.72
CA GLN A 47 14.57 -7.27 2.84
C GLN A 47 14.56 -8.20 4.05
N LEU A 48 13.62 -8.00 4.96
CA LEU A 48 13.44 -8.85 6.13
C LEU A 48 12.44 -9.98 5.87
N ASN A 49 11.33 -9.65 5.19
CA ASN A 49 10.28 -10.59 4.83
C ASN A 49 9.56 -10.10 3.57
N ARG A 50 8.55 -10.83 3.09
CA ARG A 50 7.61 -10.30 2.11
C ARG A 50 7.03 -8.98 2.59
N ARG A 51 7.19 -7.95 1.77
CA ARG A 51 6.68 -6.59 1.99
C ARG A 51 7.29 -5.83 3.18
N VAL A 52 8.30 -6.41 3.86
CA VAL A 52 8.94 -5.79 5.02
C VAL A 52 10.42 -5.60 4.72
N PHE A 53 10.83 -4.35 4.77
CA PHE A 53 12.19 -3.91 4.45
C PHE A 53 12.76 -3.13 5.61
N MET A 54 14.06 -3.19 5.80
CA MET A 54 14.76 -2.39 6.79
C MET A 54 15.73 -1.46 6.09
N VAL A 55 15.73 -0.20 6.53
CA VAL A 55 16.60 0.86 5.99
C VAL A 55 17.41 1.43 7.13
N ARG A 56 18.73 1.34 7.02
CA ARG A 56 19.68 1.91 7.98
C ARG A 56 20.20 3.24 7.46
N PHE A 57 20.30 4.22 8.36
CA PHE A 57 20.87 5.54 8.08
C PHE A 57 22.21 5.71 8.78
N HIS A 58 23.06 6.60 8.25
CA HIS A 58 24.32 6.95 8.92
C HIS A 58 24.12 7.75 10.22
N SER A 59 22.96 8.41 10.39
CA SER A 59 22.68 9.23 11.57
C SER A 59 21.32 8.93 12.18
N ILE A 60 21.26 9.04 13.51
CA ILE A 60 20.03 8.92 14.30
C ILE A 60 19.03 10.03 13.94
N GLU A 61 19.51 11.22 13.61
CA GLU A 61 18.69 12.37 13.20
C GLU A 61 17.92 12.08 11.91
N SER A 62 18.60 11.49 10.93
CA SER A 62 17.98 11.08 9.67
C SER A 62 16.94 9.98 9.90
N ARG A 63 17.26 9.01 10.75
CA ARG A 63 16.29 8.00 11.17
C ARG A 63 15.05 8.63 11.82
N ASN A 64 15.25 9.60 12.72
CA ASN A 64 14.15 10.24 13.44
C ASN A 64 13.24 11.03 12.50
N LYS A 65 13.78 11.78 11.55
CA LYS A 65 13.00 12.47 10.51
C LYS A 65 12.09 11.50 9.74
N VAL A 66 12.65 10.35 9.35
CA VAL A 66 11.92 9.33 8.60
C VAL A 66 10.81 8.68 9.44
N VAL A 67 11.06 8.46 10.73
CA VAL A 67 10.05 7.96 11.69
C VAL A 67 8.95 8.99 11.96
N GLU A 68 9.29 10.27 12.12
CA GLU A 68 8.33 11.36 12.34
C GLU A 68 7.37 11.54 11.16
N GLU A 69 7.85 11.33 9.93
CA GLU A 69 6.98 11.32 8.76
C GLU A 69 6.01 10.13 8.76
N GLY A 70 6.44 8.99 9.31
CA GLY A 70 5.66 7.78 9.63
C GLY A 70 5.10 7.00 8.44
N VAL A 71 4.82 7.66 7.32
CA VAL A 71 4.12 7.09 6.16
C VAL A 71 4.68 7.68 4.87
N GLN A 72 5.03 6.81 3.93
CA GLN A 72 5.37 7.15 2.55
C GLN A 72 4.41 6.47 1.57
N MET A 73 4.49 6.85 0.29
CA MET A 73 3.66 6.24 -0.76
C MET A 73 4.54 5.52 -1.78
N PHE A 74 4.52 4.19 -1.77
CA PHE A 74 5.15 3.36 -2.80
C PHE A 74 4.09 2.91 -3.80
N ASP A 75 4.26 3.28 -5.08
CA ASP A 75 3.30 2.94 -6.16
C ASP A 75 1.84 3.27 -5.82
N ARG A 76 1.61 4.47 -5.28
CA ARG A 76 0.29 4.94 -4.78
C ARG A 76 -0.30 4.11 -3.63
N LYS A 77 0.45 3.17 -3.06
CA LYS A 77 0.07 2.41 -1.87
C LYS A 77 0.83 2.92 -0.64
N PRO A 78 0.19 2.96 0.54
CA PRO A 78 0.87 3.40 1.75
C PRO A 78 1.98 2.43 2.16
N MET A 79 3.08 3.00 2.63
CA MET A 79 4.21 2.31 3.23
C MET A 79 4.41 2.88 4.64
N ILE A 80 4.18 2.06 5.64
CA ILE A 80 4.29 2.46 7.05
C ILE A 80 5.75 2.33 7.48
N VAL A 81 6.23 3.34 8.21
CA VAL A 81 7.59 3.43 8.68
C VAL A 81 7.57 3.42 10.21
N LYS A 82 8.35 2.51 10.80
CA LYS A 82 8.50 2.36 12.25
C LYS A 82 9.98 2.34 12.63
N PRO A 83 10.36 2.83 13.83
CA PRO A 83 11.73 2.64 14.33
C PRO A 83 12.02 1.14 14.45
N SER A 84 13.23 0.72 14.08
CA SER A 84 13.68 -0.65 14.38
C SER A 84 13.82 -0.77 15.90
N LYS A 85 12.92 -1.50 16.56
CA LYS A 85 13.07 -1.86 17.96
C LYS A 85 13.35 -3.36 18.09
N SER A 86 14.15 -3.72 19.07
CA SER A 86 14.59 -5.10 19.35
C SER A 86 13.45 -6.06 19.71
N ASP A 87 12.27 -5.54 20.07
CA ASP A 87 11.08 -6.29 20.51
C ASP A 87 9.98 -6.36 19.45
N MET A 88 10.14 -5.72 18.28
CA MET A 88 9.13 -5.80 17.24
C MET A 88 9.15 -7.17 16.59
N GLU A 89 8.08 -7.94 16.78
CA GLU A 89 7.78 -9.09 15.92
C GLU A 89 7.52 -8.59 14.50
N ILE A 90 8.59 -8.50 13.71
CA ILE A 90 8.66 -8.15 12.28
C ILE A 90 7.63 -8.93 11.44
N THR A 91 7.10 -10.03 11.98
CA THR A 91 6.29 -11.03 11.30
C THR A 91 4.78 -10.87 11.45
N LYS A 92 4.25 -10.22 12.50
CA LYS A 92 2.80 -10.24 12.80
C LYS A 92 2.28 -9.07 13.65
N GLU A 93 2.74 -7.85 13.41
CA GLU A 93 1.93 -6.71 13.88
C GLU A 93 0.59 -6.73 13.14
N HIS A 94 -0.47 -7.11 13.85
CA HIS A 94 -1.84 -6.85 13.47
C HIS A 94 -1.96 -5.33 13.35
N MET A 95 -1.75 -4.80 12.15
CA MET A 95 -1.95 -3.38 11.86
C MET A 95 -3.45 -3.11 11.89
N GLU A 96 -4.01 -2.96 13.09
CA GLU A 96 -5.44 -2.68 13.25
C GLU A 96 -5.84 -1.37 12.59
N ASN A 97 -4.90 -0.41 12.56
CA ASN A 97 -5.08 0.90 11.96
C ASN A 97 -4.04 1.14 10.89
N ILE A 98 -4.45 1.80 9.82
CA ILE A 98 -3.57 2.19 8.73
C ILE A 98 -3.84 3.62 8.26
N PRO A 99 -2.82 4.32 7.77
CA PRO A 99 -2.97 5.66 7.24
C PRO A 99 -3.34 5.62 5.75
N ILE A 100 -4.39 6.33 5.36
CA ILE A 100 -4.85 6.47 3.97
C ILE A 100 -5.09 7.93 3.59
N TRP A 101 -4.75 8.29 2.36
CA TRP A 101 -5.04 9.62 1.82
C TRP A 101 -6.49 9.70 1.35
N VAL A 102 -7.20 10.71 1.85
CA VAL A 102 -8.55 11.08 1.41
C VAL A 102 -8.52 12.42 0.72
N ARG A 103 -9.28 12.53 -0.37
CA ARG A 103 -9.50 13.76 -1.13
C ARG A 103 -10.95 14.18 -1.02
N MET A 104 -11.18 15.45 -0.68
CA MET A 104 -12.49 16.09 -0.63
C MET A 104 -12.57 17.11 -1.76
N VAL A 105 -13.10 16.66 -2.90
CA VAL A 105 -13.30 17.49 -4.09
C VAL A 105 -14.52 18.39 -3.87
N GLY A 106 -14.40 19.67 -4.21
CA GLY A 106 -15.49 20.63 -4.06
C GLY A 106 -15.78 21.08 -2.62
N LEU A 107 -14.92 20.73 -1.66
CA LEU A 107 -15.04 21.25 -0.30
C LEU A 107 -14.79 22.76 -0.30
N ASP A 108 -15.76 23.53 0.21
CA ASP A 108 -15.67 24.98 0.32
C ASP A 108 -14.38 25.39 1.04
N VAL A 109 -13.66 26.36 0.46
CA VAL A 109 -12.35 26.86 0.92
C VAL A 109 -12.37 27.34 2.36
N LYS A 110 -13.53 27.79 2.87
CA LYS A 110 -13.68 28.18 4.29
C LYS A 110 -13.45 27.02 5.26
N TYR A 111 -13.62 25.77 4.81
CA TYR A 111 -13.36 24.57 5.62
C TYR A 111 -11.94 24.02 5.51
N TRP A 112 -11.04 24.67 4.76
CA TRP A 112 -9.66 24.20 4.58
C TRP A 112 -8.74 24.55 5.76
N GLY A 113 -9.25 25.24 6.78
CA GLY A 113 -8.55 25.45 8.04
C GLY A 113 -8.28 24.13 8.76
N ARG A 114 -7.13 24.03 9.44
CA ARG A 114 -6.71 22.84 10.21
C ARG A 114 -7.84 22.29 11.08
N THR A 115 -8.48 23.15 11.88
CA THR A 115 -9.57 22.76 12.79
C THR A 115 -10.75 22.15 12.04
N SER A 116 -11.19 22.79 10.95
CA SER A 116 -12.32 22.31 10.15
C SER A 116 -12.00 20.98 9.48
N LEU A 117 -10.82 20.85 8.86
CA LEU A 117 -10.38 19.60 8.24
C LEU A 117 -10.28 18.47 9.26
N THR A 118 -9.72 18.71 10.45
CA THR A 118 -9.66 17.70 11.52
C THR A 118 -11.05 17.27 11.96
N LYS A 119 -12.00 18.19 12.14
CA LYS A 119 -13.38 17.83 12.52
C LYS A 119 -14.08 17.02 11.44
N ILE A 120 -14.02 17.48 10.20
CA ILE A 120 -14.68 16.86 9.04
C ILE A 120 -14.11 15.46 8.81
N THR A 121 -12.78 15.32 8.75
CA THR A 121 -12.13 14.02 8.53
C THR A 121 -12.18 13.09 9.74
N GLY A 122 -12.45 13.64 10.93
CA GLY A 122 -12.77 12.89 12.15
C GLY A 122 -13.96 11.94 11.99
N LEU A 123 -14.88 12.24 11.06
CA LEU A 123 -16.01 11.38 10.72
C LEU A 123 -15.60 10.11 9.96
N ILE A 124 -14.37 10.06 9.44
CA ILE A 124 -13.83 8.93 8.68
C ILE A 124 -12.89 8.08 9.55
N GLY A 125 -12.11 8.74 10.40
CA GLY A 125 -11.05 8.14 11.21
C GLY A 125 -10.24 9.21 11.92
N LYS A 126 -9.03 8.88 12.39
CA LYS A 126 -8.17 9.82 13.10
C LYS A 126 -7.32 10.63 12.10
N PRO A 127 -7.51 11.96 11.98
CA PRO A 127 -6.72 12.76 11.05
C PRO A 127 -5.27 12.88 11.52
N LEU A 128 -4.32 12.65 10.62
CA LEU A 128 -2.88 12.71 10.93
C LEU A 128 -2.26 14.02 10.42
N ARG A 129 -2.37 14.29 9.11
CA ARG A 129 -1.79 15.50 8.49
C ARG A 129 -2.43 15.84 7.15
N THR A 130 -2.23 17.06 6.70
CA THR A 130 -2.55 17.52 5.34
C THR A 130 -1.32 17.43 4.43
N ASP A 131 -1.54 17.39 3.12
CA ASP A 131 -0.43 17.60 2.19
C ASP A 131 -0.01 19.08 2.12
N ALA A 132 1.14 19.36 1.49
CA ALA A 132 1.67 20.72 1.40
C ALA A 132 0.71 21.65 0.65
N ALA A 133 0.11 21.17 -0.44
CA ALA A 133 -0.80 21.95 -1.27
C ALA A 133 -2.07 22.38 -0.50
N THR A 134 -2.66 21.49 0.29
CA THR A 134 -3.82 21.82 1.15
C THR A 134 -3.42 22.78 2.27
N THR A 135 -2.27 22.53 2.90
CA THR A 135 -1.78 23.35 4.02
C THR A 135 -1.49 24.79 3.58
N LYS A 136 -0.79 24.95 2.45
CA LYS A 136 -0.39 26.24 1.90
C LYS A 136 -1.45 26.88 1.02
N ARG A 137 -2.53 26.15 0.69
CA ARG A 137 -3.62 26.59 -0.22
C ARG A 137 -3.12 26.93 -1.63
N GLU A 138 -2.06 26.27 -2.08
CA GLU A 138 -1.45 26.50 -3.40
C GLU A 138 -2.28 25.90 -4.54
N ARG A 139 -3.06 24.84 -4.25
CA ARG A 139 -3.95 24.19 -5.22
C ARG A 139 -5.30 23.88 -4.59
N LEU A 140 -6.34 24.56 -5.07
CA LEU A 140 -7.69 24.50 -4.51
C LEU A 140 -8.62 23.45 -5.16
N THR A 141 -8.08 22.50 -5.92
CA THR A 141 -8.90 21.48 -6.62
C THR A 141 -9.56 20.48 -5.67
N TYR A 142 -8.91 20.18 -4.53
CA TYR A 142 -9.43 19.32 -3.48
C TYR A 142 -8.61 19.53 -2.20
N ALA A 143 -9.23 19.35 -1.04
CA ALA A 143 -8.50 19.22 0.22
C ALA A 143 -8.03 17.77 0.37
N ARG A 144 -6.77 17.55 0.74
CA ARG A 144 -6.16 16.23 0.89
C ARG A 144 -5.64 16.03 2.32
N VAL A 145 -6.11 14.97 2.97
CA VAL A 145 -5.82 14.66 4.37
C VAL A 145 -5.40 13.19 4.50
N LEU A 146 -4.36 12.93 5.27
CA LEU A 146 -3.95 11.60 5.68
C LEU A 146 -4.74 11.23 6.93
N VAL A 147 -5.53 10.16 6.86
CA VAL A 147 -6.41 9.71 7.94
C VAL A 147 -6.04 8.29 8.32
N GLU A 148 -5.80 8.07 9.61
CA GLU A 148 -5.66 6.75 10.21
C GLU A 148 -7.04 6.13 10.39
N VAL A 149 -7.24 4.97 9.75
CA VAL A 149 -8.51 4.24 9.67
C VAL A 149 -8.32 2.82 10.17
N LYS A 150 -9.38 2.21 10.72
CA LYS A 150 -9.34 0.79 11.08
C LYS A 150 -9.34 -0.09 9.82
N LEU A 151 -8.67 -1.22 9.87
CA LEU A 151 -8.87 -2.28 8.88
C LEU A 151 -10.31 -2.79 8.98
N ASN A 152 -10.94 -3.05 7.83
CA ASN A 152 -12.30 -3.57 7.71
C ASN A 152 -13.41 -2.67 8.29
N GLN A 153 -13.12 -1.40 8.58
CA GLN A 153 -14.21 -0.45 8.84
C GLN A 153 -15.00 -0.19 7.54
N GLU A 154 -16.21 0.34 7.68
CA GLU A 154 -16.91 0.93 6.55
C GLU A 154 -16.15 2.17 6.06
N TYR A 155 -15.92 2.25 4.74
CA TYR A 155 -15.25 3.38 4.10
C TYR A 155 -16.31 4.28 3.44
N PRO A 156 -16.86 5.28 4.16
CA PRO A 156 -17.96 6.11 3.66
C PRO A 156 -17.59 6.84 2.37
N THR A 157 -18.44 6.74 1.35
CA THR A 157 -18.28 7.45 0.07
C THR A 157 -18.66 8.92 0.15
N SER A 158 -19.43 9.30 1.18
CA SER A 158 -19.71 10.68 1.55
C SER A 158 -19.86 10.81 3.06
N ILE A 159 -19.62 12.00 3.58
CA ILE A 159 -19.84 12.38 4.98
C ILE A 159 -20.80 13.55 5.03
N ARG A 160 -21.57 13.63 6.11
CA ARG A 160 -22.53 14.72 6.34
C ARG A 160 -22.12 15.51 7.57
N PHE A 161 -22.12 16.83 7.46
CA PHE A 161 -21.86 17.73 8.58
C PHE A 161 -22.74 18.97 8.48
N GLU A 162 -23.00 19.58 9.63
CA GLU A 162 -23.76 20.83 9.71
C GLU A 162 -22.83 22.02 9.41
N ASN A 163 -23.28 22.92 8.54
CA ASN A 163 -22.55 24.15 8.23
C ASN A 163 -22.91 25.28 9.22
N GLU A 164 -22.27 26.44 9.05
CA GLU A 164 -22.50 27.64 9.86
C GLU A 164 -23.93 28.21 9.81
N ALA A 165 -24.75 27.79 8.84
CA ALA A 165 -26.15 28.18 8.69
C ALA A 165 -27.12 27.12 9.24
N GLY A 166 -26.63 26.09 9.93
CA GLY A 166 -27.46 24.99 10.44
C GLY A 166 -27.93 24.00 9.37
N LYS A 167 -27.40 24.09 8.14
CA LYS A 167 -27.77 23.21 7.03
C LYS A 167 -26.83 22.02 6.95
N ILE A 168 -27.39 20.82 6.78
CA ILE A 168 -26.62 19.60 6.51
C ILE A 168 -26.03 19.67 5.10
N VAL A 169 -24.71 19.60 5.02
CA VAL A 169 -23.94 19.50 3.77
C VAL A 169 -23.43 18.09 3.63
N GLU A 170 -23.54 17.53 2.42
CA GLU A 170 -22.95 16.24 2.07
C GLU A 170 -21.67 16.45 1.26
N GLN A 171 -20.55 15.93 1.77
CA GLN A 171 -19.25 15.99 1.13
C GLN A 171 -18.84 14.61 0.64
N LYS A 172 -18.57 14.47 -0.66
CA LYS A 172 -18.03 13.23 -1.24
C LYS A 172 -16.58 13.01 -0.82
N ILE A 173 -16.25 11.75 -0.51
CA ILE A 173 -14.92 11.32 -0.08
C ILE A 173 -14.31 10.42 -1.16
N HIS A 174 -13.12 10.80 -1.63
CA HIS A 174 -12.33 10.01 -2.57
C HIS A 174 -11.09 9.45 -1.88
N TYR A 175 -11.10 8.16 -1.61
CA TYR A 175 -9.93 7.44 -1.11
C TYR A 175 -8.93 7.20 -2.25
N GLU A 176 -7.65 7.51 -2.04
CA GLU A 176 -6.61 7.21 -3.04
C GLU A 176 -6.26 5.72 -3.07
N TRP A 177 -6.41 5.06 -1.93
CA TRP A 177 -6.18 3.63 -1.78
C TRP A 177 -6.99 3.11 -0.57
N LYS A 178 -7.47 1.86 -0.65
CA LYS A 178 -8.22 1.18 0.40
C LYS A 178 -7.58 -0.18 0.75
N PRO A 179 -7.55 -0.59 2.02
CA PRO A 179 -7.05 -1.90 2.41
C PRO A 179 -8.11 -2.98 2.18
N VAL A 180 -8.34 -3.32 0.91
CA VAL A 180 -9.18 -4.46 0.57
C VAL A 180 -8.46 -5.76 0.92
N MET A 181 -9.17 -6.67 1.59
CA MET A 181 -8.68 -8.04 1.82
C MET A 181 -8.83 -8.83 0.53
N CYS A 182 -7.72 -9.35 0.00
CA CYS A 182 -7.77 -10.22 -1.16
C CYS A 182 -8.43 -11.57 -0.80
N GLU A 183 -9.47 -11.95 -1.53
CA GLU A 183 -10.20 -13.21 -1.34
C GLU A 183 -9.30 -14.44 -1.54
N LYS A 184 -8.32 -14.35 -2.46
CA LYS A 184 -7.43 -15.47 -2.80
C LYS A 184 -6.32 -15.69 -1.78
N CYS A 185 -5.59 -14.62 -1.43
CA CYS A 185 -4.39 -14.75 -0.61
C CYS A 185 -4.55 -14.28 0.83
N ARG A 186 -5.72 -13.74 1.19
CA ARG A 186 -6.08 -13.21 2.52
C ARG A 186 -5.16 -12.10 3.04
N ASN A 187 -4.37 -11.47 2.16
CA ASN A 187 -3.58 -10.29 2.49
C ASN A 187 -4.33 -9.01 2.11
N TYR A 188 -4.18 -7.97 2.92
CA TYR A 188 -4.66 -6.63 2.58
C TYR A 188 -3.79 -6.01 1.49
N GLY A 189 -4.37 -5.17 0.64
CA GLY A 189 -3.53 -4.50 -0.34
C GLY A 189 -4.03 -4.14 -1.71
N HIS A 190 -4.84 -5.06 -2.20
CA HIS A 190 -4.94 -5.38 -3.62
C HIS A 190 -6.17 -6.24 -3.82
N GLU A 191 -6.80 -6.05 -4.95
CA GLU A 191 -7.98 -6.81 -5.37
C GLU A 191 -7.56 -8.18 -5.93
N LEU A 192 -8.55 -9.03 -6.23
CA LEU A 192 -8.31 -10.38 -6.75
C LEU A 192 -7.54 -10.36 -8.08
N ASN A 193 -7.89 -9.45 -8.98
CA ASN A 193 -7.24 -9.23 -10.27
C ASN A 193 -5.77 -8.76 -10.16
N GLU A 194 -5.41 -8.09 -9.06
CA GLU A 194 -4.03 -7.68 -8.75
C GLU A 194 -3.25 -8.76 -7.97
N CYS A 195 -3.90 -9.87 -7.60
CA CYS A 195 -3.29 -10.87 -6.74
C CYS A 195 -2.32 -11.75 -7.51
N ARG A 196 -1.03 -11.66 -7.19
CA ARG A 196 0.02 -12.50 -7.80
C ARG A 196 -0.26 -14.01 -7.72
N LYS A 197 -0.86 -14.49 -6.63
CA LYS A 197 -1.25 -15.91 -6.51
C LYS A 197 -2.34 -16.27 -7.51
N PHE A 198 -3.38 -15.43 -7.59
CA PHE A 198 -4.48 -15.61 -8.54
C PHE A 198 -3.98 -15.56 -10.00
N ILE A 199 -3.22 -14.53 -10.36
CA ILE A 199 -2.66 -14.35 -11.71
C ILE A 199 -1.82 -15.56 -12.13
N LYS A 200 -0.97 -16.08 -11.23
CA LYS A 200 -0.12 -17.24 -11.54
C LYS A 200 -0.95 -18.49 -11.82
N GLU A 201 -1.95 -18.77 -10.99
CA GLU A 201 -2.83 -19.92 -11.19
C GLU A 201 -3.68 -19.80 -12.46
N GLU A 202 -4.16 -18.61 -12.80
CA GLU A 202 -4.90 -18.39 -14.05
C GLU A 202 -4.00 -18.58 -15.28
N HIS A 203 -2.74 -18.15 -15.21
CA HIS A 203 -1.77 -18.41 -16.29
C HIS A 203 -1.52 -19.91 -16.47
N GLU A 204 -1.27 -20.64 -15.38
CA GLU A 204 -1.04 -22.09 -15.40
C GLU A 204 -2.27 -22.87 -15.93
N LYS A 205 -3.50 -22.42 -15.61
CA LYS A 205 -4.74 -23.01 -16.16
C LYS A 205 -4.88 -22.75 -17.66
N ASN A 206 -4.59 -21.53 -18.10
CA ASN A 206 -4.67 -21.16 -19.51
C ASN A 206 -3.64 -21.93 -20.34
N GLU A 207 -2.41 -22.11 -19.83
CA GLU A 207 -1.38 -22.94 -20.47
C GLU A 207 -1.85 -24.39 -20.62
N LYS A 208 -2.37 -25.01 -19.55
CA LYS A 208 -2.90 -26.38 -19.61
C LYS A 208 -4.08 -26.53 -20.58
N LYS A 209 -4.98 -25.53 -20.62
CA LYS A 209 -6.11 -25.55 -21.55
C LYS A 209 -5.64 -25.47 -23.00
N GLN A 210 -4.65 -24.63 -23.29
CA GLN A 210 -4.05 -24.55 -24.63
C GLN A 210 -3.34 -25.84 -25.03
N GLU A 211 -2.64 -26.50 -24.11
CA GLU A 211 -2.01 -27.81 -24.35
C GLU A 211 -3.05 -28.89 -24.68
N LEU A 212 -4.15 -28.96 -23.92
CA LEU A 212 -5.25 -29.90 -24.17
C LEU A 212 -5.94 -29.65 -25.50
N GLU A 213 -6.26 -28.39 -25.82
CA GLU A 213 -6.86 -28.01 -27.11
C GLU A 213 -5.92 -28.31 -28.29
N MET A 214 -4.61 -28.23 -28.09
CA MET A 214 -3.63 -28.60 -29.12
C MET A 214 -3.54 -30.12 -29.30
N GLN A 215 -3.56 -30.90 -28.21
CA GLN A 215 -3.60 -32.37 -28.27
C GLN A 215 -4.87 -32.89 -28.95
N GLU A 216 -6.04 -32.35 -28.60
CA GLU A 216 -7.32 -32.72 -29.24
C GLU A 216 -7.30 -32.43 -30.75
N LYS A 217 -6.71 -31.31 -31.18
CA LYS A 217 -6.57 -30.99 -32.62
C LYS A 217 -5.64 -31.96 -33.34
N ILE A 218 -4.53 -32.36 -32.71
CA ILE A 218 -3.59 -33.34 -33.29
C ILE A 218 -4.26 -34.72 -33.41
N GLU A 219 -5.01 -35.15 -32.39
CA GLU A 219 -5.75 -36.42 -32.42
C GLU A 219 -6.83 -36.42 -33.52
N GLN A 220 -7.59 -35.33 -33.67
CA GLN A 220 -8.61 -35.21 -34.73
C GLN A 220 -8.00 -35.23 -36.14
N GLN A 221 -6.81 -34.67 -36.34
CA GLN A 221 -6.10 -34.74 -37.62
C GLN A 221 -5.60 -36.15 -37.94
N ASN A 222 -5.08 -36.88 -36.95
CA ASN A 222 -4.58 -38.24 -37.13
C ASN A 222 -5.70 -39.26 -37.41
N VAL A 223 -6.91 -39.06 -36.88
CA VAL A 223 -8.08 -39.93 -37.16
C VAL A 223 -8.61 -39.73 -38.59
N GLY A 224 -8.43 -38.55 -39.18
CA GLY A 224 -8.87 -38.25 -40.55
C GLY A 224 -8.07 -38.97 -41.66
N GLU A 225 -6.79 -39.27 -41.42
CA GLU A 225 -5.92 -39.89 -42.44
C GLU A 225 -5.97 -41.44 -42.45
N GLY A 226 -6.53 -42.07 -41.42
CA GLY A 226 -6.57 -43.54 -41.27
C GLY A 226 -7.66 -44.30 -42.04
N THR A 227 -8.56 -43.63 -42.77
CA THR A 227 -9.79 -44.28 -43.31
C THR A 227 -9.76 -44.58 -44.82
N GLN A 228 -8.62 -44.41 -45.51
CA GLN A 228 -8.53 -44.62 -46.98
C GLN A 228 -7.75 -45.86 -47.45
N GLN A 229 -7.39 -46.81 -46.57
CA GLN A 229 -6.79 -48.07 -47.01
C GLN A 229 -7.66 -49.27 -46.63
N GLY A 230 -8.50 -49.73 -47.57
CA GLY A 230 -9.21 -51.00 -47.40
C GLY A 230 -10.48 -51.20 -48.21
N LYS A 231 -10.47 -50.93 -49.52
CA LYS A 231 -11.41 -51.55 -50.47
C LYS A 231 -10.70 -51.82 -51.79
N THR A 232 -10.17 -53.04 -51.93
CA THR A 232 -9.86 -53.68 -53.21
C THR A 232 -10.70 -54.95 -53.30
#